data_AF-A0A7V4G924-F1
#
_entry.id   AF-A0A7V4G924-F1
#
_cell.length_a   1.000
_cell.length_b   1.000
_cell.length_c   1.000
_cell.angle_alpha   90.00
_cell.angle_beta   90.00
_cell.angle_gamma   90.00
#
_symmetry.space_group_name_H-M   'P 1'
#
loop_
_entity.id
_entity.type
_entity.pdbx_description
1 polymer ?
#
loop_
_entity_poly.entity_id
_entity_poly.type
_entity_poly.pdbx_seq_one_letter_code
_entity_poly.pdbx_strand_id
1 'polypeptide(L)'
;MSLREIVDWAAAGKEKQITGFIASPFYEFYDSSGHWVWACDVDIGEEEVLRCVPVASNNREIVYAEEGKSVTLSRLGSGKWVITGLAKTKPSTVHYLYLTFQDDIFQISRKELRGWYIRPLTYGELGTLAGTGYGHLPYGVRGKFRADGTFIEIVEWL
;
A
#
# COMPACT_ATOMS: atom_id res chain seq x y z
N MET A 1 -24.66 5.45 14.35
CA MET A 1 -24.36 4.11 13.83
C MET A 1 -22.98 3.73 14.35
N SER A 2 -22.84 2.56 14.97
CA SER A 2 -21.58 2.15 15.59
C SER A 2 -20.59 1.61 14.55
N LEU A 3 -19.29 1.71 14.82
CA LEU A 3 -18.23 1.16 13.97
C LEU A 3 -18.40 -0.34 13.71
N ARG A 4 -19.03 -1.05 14.64
CA ARG A 4 -19.33 -2.48 14.54
C ARG A 4 -20.42 -2.76 13.50
N GLU A 5 -21.48 -1.97 13.49
CA GLU A 5 -22.55 -2.04 12.49
C GLU A 5 -22.05 -1.69 11.08
N ILE A 6 -21.03 -0.83 10.99
CA ILE A 6 -20.41 -0.41 9.73
C ILE A 6 -19.50 -1.50 9.16
N VAL A 7 -18.76 -2.23 10.00
CA VAL A 7 -17.91 -3.36 9.60
C VAL A 7 -18.76 -4.55 9.14
N ASP A 8 -19.82 -4.89 9.87
CA ASP A 8 -20.74 -5.97 9.50
C ASP A 8 -21.50 -5.65 8.20
N TRP A 9 -21.81 -4.39 7.94
CA TRP A 9 -22.38 -3.93 6.68
C TRP A 9 -21.38 -3.97 5.51
N ALA A 10 -20.13 -3.53 5.71
CA ALA A 10 -19.07 -3.59 4.69
C ALA A 10 -18.75 -5.04 4.28
N ALA A 11 -18.92 -6.01 5.18
CA ALA A 11 -18.80 -7.44 4.87
C ALA A 11 -19.99 -8.00 4.05
N ALA A 12 -21.16 -7.35 4.11
CA ALA A 12 -22.40 -7.80 3.45
C ALA A 12 -22.65 -7.17 2.07
N GLY A 13 -22.07 -6.00 1.77
CA GLY A 13 -22.29 -5.25 0.54
C GLY A 13 -21.21 -5.47 -0.52
N LYS A 14 -21.58 -6.02 -1.70
CA LYS A 14 -20.76 -5.92 -2.92
C LYS A 14 -20.77 -4.48 -3.45
N GLU A 15 -20.14 -3.54 -2.76
CA GLU A 15 -19.77 -2.26 -3.35
C GLU A 15 -18.35 -2.33 -3.92
N LYS A 16 -18.04 -1.41 -4.85
CA LYS A 16 -16.78 -1.33 -5.60
C LYS A 16 -15.58 -1.46 -4.66
N GLN A 17 -14.98 -2.65 -4.64
CA GLN A 17 -13.68 -2.86 -4.02
C GLN A 17 -12.63 -2.35 -4.99
N ILE A 18 -11.74 -1.51 -4.48
CA ILE A 18 -10.57 -1.06 -5.23
C ILE A 18 -9.32 -1.45 -4.46
N THR A 19 -8.23 -1.61 -5.18
CA THR A 19 -6.93 -1.89 -4.59
C THR A 19 -6.13 -0.61 -4.53
N GLY A 20 -5.50 -0.34 -3.39
CA GLY A 20 -4.60 0.78 -3.21
C GLY A 20 -3.29 0.34 -2.54
N PHE A 21 -2.41 1.30 -2.30
CA PHE A 21 -1.15 1.13 -1.60
C PHE A 21 -1.11 2.03 -0.38
N ILE A 22 -0.64 1.49 0.75
CA ILE A 22 -0.35 2.29 1.94
C ILE A 22 0.67 3.36 1.55
N ALA A 23 0.28 4.62 1.68
CA ALA A 23 1.06 5.77 1.26
C ALA A 23 1.74 6.52 2.42
N SER A 24 1.37 6.19 3.66
CA SER A 24 1.99 6.71 4.87
C SER A 24 1.92 5.69 6.01
N PRO A 25 2.71 5.87 7.09
CA PRO A 25 2.64 4.99 8.26
C PRO A 25 1.25 5.05 8.89
N PHE A 26 0.87 4.01 9.63
CA PHE A 26 -0.37 4.07 10.41
C PHE A 26 -0.26 5.13 11.50
N TYR A 27 -1.30 5.96 11.61
CA TYR A 27 -1.44 6.99 12.63
C TYR A 27 -2.84 6.92 13.25
N GLU A 28 -2.96 7.48 14.46
CA GLU A 28 -4.25 7.63 15.13
C GLU A 28 -4.96 8.87 14.58
N PHE A 29 -6.20 8.68 14.13
CA PHE A 29 -7.07 9.72 13.62
C PHE A 29 -8.28 9.86 14.56
N TYR A 30 -8.58 11.10 14.96
CA TYR A 30 -9.75 11.39 15.76
C TYR A 30 -10.95 11.64 14.85
N ASP A 31 -11.91 10.74 14.84
CA ASP A 31 -13.06 10.83 13.95
C ASP A 31 -14.07 11.89 14.42
N SER A 32 -14.96 12.29 13.50
CA SER A 32 -16.05 13.23 13.79
C SER A 32 -17.09 12.71 14.78
N SER A 33 -17.01 11.42 15.16
CA SER A 33 -17.92 10.74 16.09
C SER A 33 -17.33 10.69 17.51
N GLY A 34 -16.13 11.23 17.73
CA GLY A 34 -15.46 11.27 19.03
C GLY A 34 -14.66 10.01 19.39
N HIS A 35 -14.25 9.22 18.40
CA HIS A 35 -13.48 7.99 18.59
C HIS A 35 -12.12 8.06 17.89
N TRP A 36 -11.11 7.52 18.56
CA TRP A 36 -9.80 7.28 17.95
C TRP A 36 -9.86 6.03 17.08
N VAL A 37 -9.43 6.17 15.83
CA VAL A 37 -9.32 5.09 14.85
C VAL A 37 -7.92 5.05 14.25
N TRP A 38 -7.43 3.87 13.92
CA TRP A 38 -6.22 3.74 13.11
C TRP A 38 -6.53 4.10 11.68
N ALA A 39 -5.70 4.94 11.08
CA ALA A 39 -5.80 5.34 9.69
C ALA A 39 -4.41 5.38 9.04
N CYS A 40 -4.40 5.32 7.71
CA CYS A 40 -3.22 5.67 6.92
C CYS A 40 -3.68 6.33 5.62
N ASP A 41 -2.75 6.98 4.94
CA ASP A 41 -3.03 7.46 3.59
C ASP A 41 -2.92 6.30 2.61
N VAL A 42 -3.74 6.31 1.56
CA VAL A 42 -3.77 5.24 0.57
C VAL A 42 -3.75 5.84 -0.84
N ASP A 43 -2.73 5.46 -1.59
CA ASP A 43 -2.60 5.77 -3.00
C ASP A 43 -3.43 4.77 -3.82
N ILE A 44 -4.37 5.28 -4.62
CA ILE A 44 -5.24 4.49 -5.49
C ILE A 44 -4.90 4.68 -6.99
N GLY A 45 -3.80 5.36 -7.30
CA GLY A 45 -3.37 5.66 -8.67
C GLY A 45 -4.11 6.84 -9.32
N GLU A 46 -4.71 7.70 -8.51
CA GLU A 46 -5.35 8.96 -8.93
C GLU A 46 -4.41 10.15 -8.63
N GLU A 47 -4.75 11.36 -9.09
CA GLU A 47 -3.92 12.57 -8.89
C GLU A 47 -3.65 12.89 -7.41
N GLU A 48 -4.58 12.55 -6.51
CA GLU A 48 -4.44 12.78 -5.07
C GLU A 48 -4.55 11.48 -4.28
N VAL A 49 -3.64 11.33 -3.31
CA VAL A 49 -3.65 10.26 -2.32
C VAL A 49 -4.86 10.42 -1.39
N LEU A 50 -5.59 9.33 -1.15
CA LEU A 50 -6.67 9.32 -0.17
C LEU A 50 -6.09 9.48 1.23
N ARG A 51 -6.43 10.57 1.91
CA ARG A 51 -5.95 10.84 3.27
C ARG A 51 -6.87 10.30 4.34
N CYS A 52 -6.30 9.98 5.49
CA CYS A 52 -7.03 9.57 6.69
C CYS A 52 -7.97 8.37 6.44
N VAL A 53 -7.53 7.37 5.67
CA VAL A 53 -8.37 6.21 5.37
C VAL A 53 -8.38 5.28 6.59
N PRO A 54 -9.53 5.09 7.24
CA PRO A 54 -9.61 4.27 8.45
C PRO A 54 -9.37 2.79 8.14
N VAL A 55 -8.86 2.08 9.14
CA VAL A 55 -8.67 0.63 9.09
C VAL A 55 -9.86 -0.06 9.76
N ALA A 56 -10.59 -0.88 9.00
CA ALA A 56 -11.62 -1.77 9.56
C ALA A 56 -10.94 -2.92 10.30
N SER A 57 -10.55 -2.70 11.55
CA SER A 57 -10.04 -3.75 12.44
C SER A 57 -11.19 -4.36 13.22
N ASN A 58 -11.50 -5.64 12.96
CA ASN A 58 -12.56 -6.37 13.67
C ASN A 58 -12.11 -6.83 15.09
N ASN A 59 -10.80 -6.80 15.38
CA ASN A 59 -10.23 -7.37 16.61
C ASN A 59 -9.18 -6.47 17.32
N ARG A 60 -9.02 -5.20 16.93
CA ARG A 60 -8.01 -4.25 17.46
C ARG A 60 -6.55 -4.68 17.30
N GLU A 61 -6.28 -5.81 16.67
CA GLU A 61 -4.91 -6.20 16.32
C GLU A 61 -4.55 -5.52 15.01
N ILE A 62 -3.61 -4.59 15.08
CA ILE A 62 -2.98 -4.01 13.89
C ILE A 62 -2.08 -5.10 13.33
N VAL A 63 -2.45 -5.65 12.16
CA VAL A 63 -1.48 -6.38 11.36
C VAL A 63 -0.53 -5.34 10.78
N TYR A 64 0.68 -5.27 11.32
CA TYR A 64 1.74 -4.39 10.84
C TYR A 64 1.85 -4.49 9.31
N ALA A 65 1.68 -3.37 8.62
CA ALA A 65 1.89 -3.27 7.18
C ALA A 65 2.74 -2.04 6.86
N GLU A 66 3.75 -2.26 6.05
CA GLU A 66 4.68 -1.22 5.58
C GLU A 66 4.05 -0.38 4.47
N GLU A 67 4.58 0.82 4.26
CA GLU A 67 4.26 1.61 3.07
C GLU A 67 4.57 0.85 1.78
N GLY A 68 3.73 1.06 0.76
CA GLY A 68 3.78 0.31 -0.49
C GLY A 68 3.19 -1.11 -0.38
N LYS A 69 2.69 -1.54 0.79
CA LYS A 69 1.85 -2.73 0.88
C LYS A 69 0.49 -2.44 0.27
N SER A 70 -0.01 -3.43 -0.44
CA SER A 70 -1.32 -3.33 -1.04
C SER A 70 -2.41 -3.52 -0.01
N VAL A 71 -3.46 -2.73 -0.13
CA VAL A 71 -4.66 -2.81 0.69
C VAL A 71 -5.89 -2.89 -0.20
N THR A 72 -6.89 -3.64 0.26
CA THR A 72 -8.22 -3.63 -0.33
C THR A 72 -9.06 -2.58 0.36
N LEU A 73 -9.52 -1.60 -0.41
CA LEU A 73 -10.45 -0.57 0.04
C LEU A 73 -11.88 -0.98 -0.31
N SER A 74 -12.78 -0.78 0.65
CA SER A 74 -14.23 -0.87 0.42
C SER A 74 -14.86 0.50 0.64
N ARG A 75 -15.87 0.84 -0.17
CA ARG A 75 -16.62 2.07 0.01
C ARG A 75 -17.74 1.83 1.03
N LEU A 76 -17.88 2.76 1.97
CA LEU A 76 -18.98 2.78 2.92
C LEU A 76 -20.22 3.41 2.26
N GLY A 77 -21.42 3.06 2.74
CA GLY A 77 -22.66 3.70 2.30
C GLY A 77 -22.73 5.20 2.60
N SER A 78 -21.84 5.70 3.47
CA SER A 78 -21.58 7.13 3.70
C SER A 78 -20.71 7.79 2.63
N GLY A 79 -20.23 7.04 1.63
CA GLY A 79 -19.37 7.49 0.55
C GLY A 79 -17.87 7.46 0.86
N LYS A 80 -17.47 7.23 2.12
CA LYS A 80 -16.07 7.19 2.57
C LYS A 80 -15.40 5.85 2.26
N TRP A 81 -14.09 5.84 2.08
CA TRP A 81 -13.30 4.63 1.90
C TRP A 81 -12.80 4.08 3.24
N VAL A 82 -12.68 2.76 3.35
CA VAL A 82 -12.11 2.07 4.51
C VAL A 82 -11.23 0.91 4.05
N ILE A 83 -10.10 0.69 4.74
CA ILE A 83 -9.24 -0.47 4.50
C ILE A 83 -9.91 -1.69 5.12
N THR A 84 -10.20 -2.69 4.30
CA THR A 84 -10.89 -3.93 4.70
C THR A 84 -9.99 -5.16 4.75
N GLY A 85 -8.76 -5.03 4.26
CA GLY A 85 -7.78 -6.11 4.35
C GLY A 85 -6.46 -5.74 3.69
N LEU A 86 -5.42 -6.50 4.05
CA LEU A 86 -4.13 -6.48 3.36
C LEU A 86 -4.23 -7.37 2.13
N ALA A 87 -3.84 -6.83 0.98
CA ALA A 87 -3.72 -7.62 -0.23
C ALA A 87 -2.39 -8.40 -0.21
N LYS A 88 -2.47 -9.70 -0.47
CA LYS A 88 -1.29 -10.59 -0.57
C LYS A 88 -0.44 -10.30 -1.81
N THR A 89 -1.00 -9.60 -2.79
CA THR A 89 -0.36 -9.24 -4.05
C THR A 89 0.04 -7.78 -4.01
N LYS A 90 1.27 -7.44 -4.40
CA LYS A 90 1.66 -6.04 -4.67
C LYS A 90 1.13 -5.67 -6.07
N PRO A 91 0.17 -4.75 -6.23
CA PRO A 91 -0.25 -4.24 -7.52
C PRO A 91 0.95 -3.63 -8.23
N SER A 92 0.85 -3.48 -9.55
CA SER A 92 1.97 -3.04 -10.40
C SER A 92 3.19 -3.96 -10.37
N THR A 93 3.07 -5.16 -9.78
CA THR A 93 4.05 -6.25 -9.90
C THR A 93 3.41 -7.50 -10.49
N VAL A 94 4.14 -8.17 -11.39
CA VAL A 94 3.73 -9.37 -12.12
C VAL A 94 4.76 -10.45 -11.90
N HIS A 95 4.29 -11.64 -11.53
CA HIS A 95 5.13 -12.83 -11.42
C HIS A 95 5.27 -13.49 -12.79
N TYR A 96 6.49 -13.52 -13.32
CA TYR A 96 6.86 -14.32 -14.48
C TYR A 96 7.40 -15.67 -14.01
N LEU A 97 6.79 -16.73 -14.51
CA LEU A 97 7.24 -18.11 -14.35
C LEU A 97 7.72 -18.60 -15.70
N TYR A 98 9.03 -18.66 -15.88
CA TYR A 98 9.63 -19.24 -17.07
C TYR A 98 9.65 -20.75 -16.90
N LEU A 99 9.06 -21.44 -17.87
CA LEU A 99 8.98 -22.89 -17.91
C LEU A 99 9.89 -23.40 -19.02
N THR A 100 10.59 -24.49 -18.76
CA THR A 100 11.29 -25.28 -19.78
C THR A 100 10.61 -26.63 -19.88
N PHE A 101 10.36 -27.07 -21.10
CA PHE A 101 9.72 -28.35 -21.38
C PHE A 101 10.77 -29.29 -21.97
N GLN A 102 10.93 -30.46 -21.37
CA GLN A 102 11.72 -31.57 -21.91
C GLN A 102 10.88 -32.83 -21.88
N ASP A 103 10.75 -33.45 -23.05
CA ASP A 103 9.87 -34.60 -23.30
C ASP A 103 8.46 -34.36 -22.73
N ASP A 104 8.11 -35.01 -21.62
CA ASP A 104 6.81 -34.93 -20.94
C ASP A 104 6.84 -34.21 -19.58
N ILE A 105 7.97 -33.59 -19.22
CA ILE A 105 8.14 -32.92 -17.92
C ILE A 105 8.30 -31.42 -18.15
N PHE A 106 7.52 -30.61 -17.42
CA PHE A 106 7.78 -29.19 -17.29
C PHE A 106 8.65 -28.92 -16.07
N GLN A 107 9.63 -28.04 -16.21
CA GLN A 107 10.45 -27.54 -15.12
C GLN A 107 10.33 -26.02 -15.05
N ILE A 108 10.24 -25.47 -13.84
CA ILE A 108 10.31 -24.02 -13.64
C ILE A 108 11.77 -23.61 -13.73
N SER A 109 12.17 -22.98 -14.84
CA SER A 109 13.55 -22.57 -15.07
C SER A 109 13.89 -21.26 -14.36
N ARG A 110 12.93 -20.34 -14.23
CA ARG A 110 13.12 -19.07 -13.54
C ARG A 110 11.82 -18.53 -12.99
N LYS A 111 11.88 -17.93 -11.80
CA LYS A 111 10.83 -17.07 -11.24
C LYS A 111 11.36 -15.65 -11.21
N GLU A 112 10.59 -14.70 -11.72
CA GLU A 112 10.98 -13.29 -11.75
C GLU A 112 9.77 -12.43 -11.35
N LEU A 113 9.95 -11.55 -10.38
CA LEU A 113 8.96 -10.52 -10.07
C LEU A 113 9.35 -9.25 -10.82
N ARG A 114 8.51 -8.80 -11.74
CA ARG A 114 8.71 -7.54 -12.47
C ARG A 114 7.67 -6.53 -12.04
N GLY A 115 8.01 -5.24 -12.11
CA GLY A 115 7.12 -4.17 -11.71
C GLY A 115 7.80 -3.11 -10.86
N TRP A 116 7.00 -2.26 -10.23
CA TRP A 116 7.50 -1.20 -9.36
C TRP A 116 6.57 -0.96 -8.17
N TYR A 117 7.11 -0.35 -7.12
CA TYR A 117 6.39 0.13 -5.94
C TYR A 117 7.01 1.43 -5.45
N ILE A 118 6.25 2.22 -4.68
CA ILE A 118 6.70 3.50 -4.12
C ILE A 118 6.82 3.35 -2.60
N ARG A 119 7.86 3.92 -2.00
CA ARG A 119 8.03 4.03 -0.55
C ARG A 119 8.92 5.23 -0.17
N PRO A 120 8.94 5.64 1.11
CA PRO A 120 9.86 6.66 1.60
C PRO A 120 11.31 6.20 1.44
N LEU A 121 12.20 7.14 1.18
CA LEU A 121 13.64 6.89 1.22
C LEU A 121 14.11 6.68 2.66
N THR A 122 14.97 5.70 2.88
CA THR A 122 15.65 5.50 4.16
C THR A 122 16.71 6.57 4.39
N TYR A 123 17.20 6.75 5.63
CA TYR A 123 18.26 7.70 5.94
C TYR A 123 19.52 7.50 5.10
N GLY A 124 19.92 6.25 4.85
CA GLY A 124 21.06 5.93 4.00
C GLY A 124 20.82 6.31 2.54
N GLU A 125 19.62 6.09 2.04
CA GLU A 125 19.22 6.42 0.66
C GLU A 125 19.09 7.92 0.43
N LEU A 126 18.56 8.66 1.41
CA LEU A 126 18.51 10.13 1.39
C LEU A 126 19.90 10.76 1.23
N GLY A 127 20.94 10.09 1.73
CA GLY A 127 22.32 10.54 1.59
C GLY A 127 23.05 10.07 0.32
N THR A 128 22.55 9.05 -0.37
CA THR A 128 23.32 8.36 -1.43
C THR A 128 22.66 8.39 -2.80
N LEU A 129 21.32 8.33 -2.90
CA LEU A 129 20.63 8.14 -4.19
C LEU A 129 20.56 9.40 -5.06
N ALA A 130 20.62 10.60 -4.47
CA ALA A 130 20.64 11.86 -5.22
C ALA A 130 22.05 12.33 -5.60
N GLY A 131 23.11 11.60 -5.22
CA GLY A 131 24.50 12.00 -5.46
C GLY A 131 24.94 13.30 -4.74
N THR A 132 24.04 13.94 -4.00
CA THR A 132 24.22 15.25 -3.39
C THR A 132 24.54 15.19 -1.89
N GLY A 133 24.62 13.98 -1.32
CA GLY A 133 24.84 13.80 0.10
C GLY A 133 23.59 14.03 0.95
N TYR A 134 23.75 13.78 2.25
CA TYR A 134 22.68 13.91 3.24
C TYR A 134 22.29 15.39 3.45
N GLY A 135 20.98 15.66 3.56
CA GLY A 135 20.43 17.00 3.80
C GLY A 135 19.99 17.78 2.55
N HIS A 136 20.15 17.21 1.35
CA HIS A 136 19.67 17.84 0.11
C HIS A 136 18.23 17.45 -0.24
N LEU A 137 17.82 16.23 0.12
CA LEU A 137 16.44 15.77 0.01
C LEU A 137 15.73 16.02 1.35
N PRO A 138 14.51 16.61 1.35
CA PRO A 138 13.66 16.67 2.53
C PRO A 138 13.41 15.29 3.14
N TYR A 139 13.15 15.28 4.44
CA TYR A 139 12.65 14.09 5.10
C TYR A 139 11.24 13.75 4.59
N GLY A 140 10.98 12.46 4.38
CA GLY A 140 9.70 12.00 3.83
C GLY A 140 9.65 11.95 2.30
N VAL A 141 10.72 12.33 1.59
CA VAL A 141 10.81 12.14 0.13
C VAL A 141 10.60 10.67 -0.24
N ARG A 142 9.82 10.45 -1.30
CA ARG A 142 9.42 9.11 -1.75
C ARG A 142 10.12 8.75 -3.04
N GLY A 143 10.59 7.51 -3.09
CA GLY A 143 11.25 6.92 -4.25
C GLY A 143 10.41 5.82 -4.88
N LYS A 144 10.51 5.69 -6.20
CA LYS A 144 9.99 4.57 -6.97
C LYS A 144 11.08 3.53 -7.10
N PHE A 145 10.73 2.29 -6.76
CA PHE A 145 11.63 1.15 -6.76
C PHE A 145 11.09 0.07 -7.68
N ARG A 146 11.96 -0.65 -8.36
CA ARG A 146 11.60 -1.91 -9.02
C ARG A 146 11.21 -2.94 -7.98
N ALA A 147 10.51 -3.98 -8.42
CA ALA A 147 10.08 -5.06 -7.55
C ALA A 147 11.23 -5.82 -6.84
N ASP A 148 12.45 -5.73 -7.37
CA ASP A 148 13.70 -6.25 -6.79
C ASP A 148 14.37 -5.30 -5.78
N GLY A 149 13.79 -4.11 -5.55
CA GLY A 149 14.32 -3.09 -4.64
C GLY A 149 15.27 -2.09 -5.30
N THR A 150 15.52 -2.17 -6.62
CA THR A 150 16.36 -1.21 -7.33
C THR A 150 15.69 0.15 -7.41
N PHE A 151 16.37 1.21 -7.01
CA PHE A 151 15.88 2.58 -7.13
C PHE A 151 15.74 3.00 -8.61
N ILE A 152 14.65 3.70 -8.93
CA ILE A 152 14.36 4.23 -10.27
C ILE A 152 14.44 5.75 -10.26
N GLU A 153 13.57 6.41 -9.50
CA GLU A 153 13.42 7.87 -9.50
C GLU A 153 12.79 8.37 -8.19
N ILE A 154 12.97 9.65 -7.89
CA ILE A 154 12.23 10.36 -6.85
C ILE A 154 10.90 10.79 -7.46
N VAL A 155 9.79 10.50 -6.77
CA VAL A 155 8.43 10.69 -7.31
C VAL A 155 7.69 11.84 -6.62
N GLU A 156 7.93 12.07 -5.33
CA GLU A 156 7.24 13.12 -4.56
C GLU A 156 8.18 13.83 -3.59
N TRP A 157 8.10 15.16 -3.61
CA TRP A 157 8.59 16.05 -2.56
C TRP A 157 7.36 16.45 -1.75
N LEU A 158 7.31 16.06 -0.48
CA LEU A 158 6.29 16.57 0.45
C LEU A 158 6.58 18.03 0.79
#